data_AF-A0A415T340-F1
#
_entry.id   AF-A0A415T340-F1
#
_cell.length_a   1.000
_cell.length_b   1.000
_cell.length_c   1.000
_cell.angle_alpha   90.00
_cell.angle_beta   90.00
_cell.angle_gamma   90.00
#
_symmetry.space_group_name_H-M   'P 1'
#
loop_
_entity.id
_entity.type
_entity.pdbx_description
1 polymer ?
#
loop_
_entity_poly.entity_id
_entity_poly.type
_entity_poly.pdbx_seq_one_letter_code
_entity_poly.pdbx_strand_id
1 'polypeptide(L)'
;MLYNIYNIDECIYLPIAIVLALIILVICSFHFYKKKKIALNTILSIWSICLSAIAFITAFLRVDVYFTNDSFVGIMAGFMGACATILVGVQIYNSIDTRNSINKLNESFEKKIQELNSNHESQMKELIVLTNKLDYDFKQSQKDIKESNSRIKNQIKFAGAVAFFYTQPFSSYKLFYECLQFMLKNQDEDGTSTILGNLESIVNRLKSGNISSLKDIDKIASLDFNNLKSYHLSSLIEDRYNKIHSDIMEIIKNKI
;
A
#
# COMPACT_ATOMS: atom_id res chain seq x y z
N MET A 1 6.85 95.25 -47.95
CA MET A 1 6.58 93.91 -48.50
C MET A 1 6.80 92.93 -47.35
N LEU A 2 5.71 92.32 -46.88
CA LEU A 2 5.58 91.27 -45.86
C LEU A 2 6.09 91.55 -44.43
N TYR A 3 5.18 92.14 -43.66
CA TYR A 3 4.83 91.69 -42.31
C TYR A 3 5.02 90.17 -42.15
N ASN A 4 5.74 89.72 -41.13
CA ASN A 4 5.19 88.68 -40.26
C ASN A 4 5.72 88.80 -38.82
N ILE A 5 4.79 89.21 -37.97
CA ILE A 5 4.87 89.29 -36.52
C ILE A 5 4.82 87.85 -36.02
N TYR A 6 5.91 87.33 -35.46
CA TYR A 6 5.79 86.21 -34.53
C TYR A 6 5.29 86.80 -33.22
N ASN A 7 4.02 86.54 -32.93
CA ASN A 7 3.31 87.05 -31.78
C ASN A 7 3.94 86.41 -30.52
N ILE A 8 4.60 87.21 -29.68
CA ILE A 8 5.23 86.75 -28.42
C ILE A 8 4.22 86.03 -27.52
N ASP A 9 2.94 86.38 -27.65
CA ASP A 9 1.84 85.72 -26.95
C ASP A 9 1.69 84.23 -27.35
N GLU A 10 1.86 83.85 -28.62
CA GLU A 10 1.72 82.44 -29.05
C GLU A 10 2.84 81.52 -28.49
N CYS A 11 4.02 82.07 -28.22
CA CYS A 11 5.14 81.31 -27.64
C CYS A 11 4.93 80.95 -26.15
N ILE A 12 4.11 81.70 -25.41
CA ILE A 12 3.83 81.44 -24.00
C ILE A 12 2.67 80.44 -23.83
N TYR A 13 1.68 80.46 -24.74
CA TYR A 13 0.54 79.54 -24.66
C TYR A 13 0.90 78.10 -25.00
N LEU A 14 1.88 77.86 -25.87
CA LEU A 14 2.33 76.52 -26.24
C LEU A 14 2.86 75.69 -25.05
N PRO A 15 3.82 76.17 -24.23
CA PRO A 15 4.29 75.44 -23.06
C PRO A 15 3.21 75.25 -21.99
N ILE A 16 2.34 76.24 -21.79
CA ILE A 16 1.22 76.14 -20.83
C ILE A 16 0.22 75.06 -21.29
N ALA A 17 -0.12 75.02 -22.57
CA ALA A 17 -1.01 74.00 -23.15
C ALA A 17 -0.40 72.59 -23.03
N ILE A 18 0.91 72.47 -23.21
CA ILE A 18 1.63 71.20 -23.07
C ILE A 18 1.66 70.74 -21.60
N VAL A 19 1.93 71.63 -20.64
CA VAL A 19 1.89 71.33 -19.21
C VAL A 19 0.48 70.92 -18.78
N LEU A 20 -0.56 71.61 -19.24
CA LEU A 20 -1.96 71.24 -19.00
C LEU A 20 -2.30 69.87 -19.60
N ALA A 21 -1.86 69.58 -20.83
CA ALA A 21 -2.07 68.27 -21.46
C ALA A 21 -1.38 67.14 -20.68
N LEU A 22 -0.19 67.40 -20.13
CA LEU A 22 0.53 66.45 -19.28
C LEU A 22 -0.15 66.25 -17.93
N ILE A 23 -0.66 67.31 -17.30
CA ILE A 23 -1.45 67.21 -16.06
C ILE A 23 -2.72 66.39 -16.31
N ILE A 24 -3.42 66.63 -17.42
CA ILE A 24 -4.60 65.86 -17.81
C ILE A 24 -4.23 64.39 -18.06
N LEU A 25 -3.11 64.09 -18.72
CA LEU A 25 -2.62 62.72 -18.92
C LEU A 25 -2.28 62.02 -17.59
N VAL A 26 -1.69 62.73 -16.63
CA VAL A 26 -1.40 62.21 -15.28
C VAL A 26 -2.69 61.91 -14.52
N ILE A 27 -3.67 62.81 -14.55
CA ILE A 27 -4.98 62.62 -13.92
C ILE A 27 -5.74 61.45 -14.56
N CYS A 28 -5.74 61.36 -15.89
CA CYS A 28 -6.33 60.24 -16.63
C CYS A 28 -5.67 58.90 -16.28
N SER A 29 -4.33 58.88 -16.15
CA SER A 29 -3.58 57.68 -15.77
C SER A 29 -3.93 57.23 -14.35
N PHE A 30 -4.06 58.17 -13.41
CA PHE A 30 -4.50 57.88 -12.03
C PHE A 30 -5.95 57.37 -11.98
N HIS A 31 -6.84 57.94 -12.79
CA HIS A 31 -8.22 57.48 -12.87
C HIS A 31 -8.32 56.06 -13.44
N PHE A 32 -7.54 55.74 -14.48
CA PHE A 32 -7.48 54.40 -15.07
C PHE A 32 -6.88 53.36 -14.12
N TYR A 33 -5.84 53.73 -13.35
CA TYR A 33 -5.24 52.88 -12.31
C TYR A 33 -6.28 52.39 -11.29
N LYS A 34 -7.11 53.30 -10.80
CA LYS A 34 -8.09 53.01 -9.75
C LYS A 34 -9.22 52.07 -10.21
N LYS A 35 -9.55 52.03 -11.51
CA LYS A 35 -10.77 51.39 -12.01
C LYS A 35 -10.57 50.01 -12.67
N LYS A 36 -9.38 49.68 -13.19
CA LYS A 36 -9.21 48.53 -14.10
C LYS A 36 -8.23 47.40 -13.69
N LYS A 37 -7.61 47.42 -12.49
CA LYS A 37 -6.64 46.37 -12.05
C LYS A 37 -5.61 46.01 -13.15
N ILE A 38 -5.06 47.01 -13.81
CA ILE A 38 -4.06 46.81 -14.87
C ILE A 38 -2.74 46.37 -14.23
N ALA A 39 -2.00 45.47 -14.90
CA ALA A 39 -0.70 45.01 -14.44
C ALA A 39 0.27 46.18 -14.21
N LEU A 40 1.03 46.14 -13.10
CA LEU A 40 1.94 47.20 -12.63
C LEU A 40 2.90 47.68 -13.74
N ASN A 41 3.32 46.76 -14.59
CA ASN A 41 4.29 46.94 -15.67
C ASN A 41 3.79 47.96 -16.71
N THR A 42 2.49 47.94 -17.03
CA THR A 42 1.87 48.86 -18.00
C THR A 42 1.78 50.28 -17.44
N ILE A 43 1.55 50.41 -16.13
CA ILE A 43 1.48 51.70 -15.45
C ILE A 43 2.88 52.34 -15.41
N LEU A 44 3.90 51.57 -15.05
CA LEU A 44 5.30 52.04 -15.07
C LEU A 44 5.73 52.50 -16.47
N SER A 45 5.30 51.78 -17.51
CA SER A 45 5.56 52.16 -18.90
C SER A 45 4.92 53.51 -19.28
N ILE A 46 3.65 53.73 -18.90
CA ILE A 46 2.95 55.00 -19.16
C ILE A 46 3.63 56.17 -18.43
N TRP A 47 4.04 55.96 -17.16
CA TRP A 47 4.78 56.97 -16.40
C TRP A 47 6.14 57.29 -17.01
N SER A 48 6.87 56.29 -17.48
CA SER A 48 8.16 56.49 -18.15
C SER A 48 8.02 57.29 -19.45
N ILE A 49 6.99 57.01 -20.25
CA ILE A 49 6.70 57.76 -21.48
C ILE A 49 6.33 59.21 -21.17
N CYS A 50 5.50 59.45 -20.14
CA CYS A 50 5.14 60.81 -19.73
C CYS A 50 6.35 61.62 -19.24
N LEU A 51 7.21 61.00 -18.41
CA LEU A 51 8.44 61.65 -17.93
C LEU A 51 9.44 61.95 -19.06
N SER A 52 9.57 61.05 -20.03
CA SER A 52 10.39 61.26 -21.23
C SER A 52 9.87 62.43 -22.08
N ALA A 53 8.55 62.51 -22.28
CA ALA A 53 7.94 63.63 -23.00
C ALA A 53 8.18 64.97 -22.29
N ILE A 54 8.01 65.02 -20.96
CA ILE A 54 8.30 66.22 -20.15
C ILE A 54 9.75 66.67 -20.32
N ALA A 55 10.71 65.75 -20.23
CA ALA A 55 12.13 66.05 -20.40
C ALA A 55 12.44 66.59 -21.81
N PHE A 56 11.85 65.99 -22.84
CA PHE A 56 12.01 66.41 -24.22
C PHE A 56 11.46 67.82 -24.48
N ILE A 57 10.27 68.12 -23.96
CA ILE A 57 9.63 69.44 -24.05
C ILE A 57 10.47 70.50 -23.33
N THR A 58 11.01 70.16 -22.15
CA THR A 58 11.86 71.07 -21.36
C THR A 58 13.16 71.39 -22.09
N ALA A 59 13.75 70.41 -22.80
CA ALA A 59 14.95 70.62 -23.62
C ALA A 59 14.67 71.49 -24.86
N PHE A 60 13.51 71.35 -25.50
CA PHE A 60 13.13 72.11 -26.69
C PHE A 60 12.75 73.57 -26.40
N LEU A 61 12.16 73.84 -25.24
CA LEU A 61 11.74 75.20 -24.86
C LEU A 61 12.91 76.12 -24.49
N ARG A 62 14.15 75.62 -24.51
CA ARG A 62 15.40 76.36 -24.23
C ARG A 62 15.16 77.42 -23.15
N VAL A 63 14.59 76.98 -22.03
CA VAL A 63 14.42 77.86 -20.89
C VAL A 63 15.84 78.08 -20.39
N ASP A 64 16.41 79.24 -20.71
CA ASP A 64 17.68 79.72 -20.14
C ASP A 64 17.46 80.02 -18.66
N VAL A 65 17.11 78.99 -17.89
CA VAL A 65 17.26 79.02 -16.45
C VAL A 65 18.75 78.85 -16.24
N TYR A 66 19.43 79.95 -15.88
CA TYR A 66 20.79 79.92 -15.37
C TYR A 66 20.81 79.20 -14.02
N PHE A 67 20.56 77.89 -14.02
CA PHE A 67 21.00 77.02 -12.95
C PHE A 67 22.52 76.96 -13.07
N THR A 68 23.22 77.48 -12.08
CA THR A 68 24.64 77.18 -11.90
C THR A 68 24.82 75.66 -11.97
N ASN A 69 25.76 75.18 -12.79
CA ASN A 69 25.98 73.76 -13.06
C ASN A 69 25.96 72.90 -11.78
N ASP A 70 26.45 73.46 -10.67
CA ASP A 70 26.52 72.81 -9.36
C ASP A 70 25.14 72.49 -8.75
N SER A 71 24.13 73.34 -8.94
CA SER A 71 22.78 73.12 -8.40
C SER A 71 22.02 72.03 -9.16
N PHE A 72 22.21 71.95 -10.48
CA PHE A 72 21.62 70.89 -11.32
C PHE A 72 22.27 69.53 -11.00
N VAL A 73 23.60 69.49 -10.89
CA VAL A 73 24.34 68.29 -10.49
C VAL A 73 23.89 67.81 -9.11
N GLY A 74 23.67 68.72 -8.16
CA GLY A 74 23.15 68.39 -6.82
C GLY A 74 21.75 67.75 -6.84
N ILE A 75 20.81 68.30 -7.63
CA ILE A 75 19.46 67.74 -7.77
C ILE A 75 19.49 66.37 -8.44
N MET A 76 20.27 66.22 -9.52
CA MET A 76 20.41 64.94 -10.22
C MET A 76 21.07 63.87 -9.35
N ALA A 77 22.10 64.23 -8.58
CA ALA A 77 22.72 63.34 -7.61
C ALA A 77 21.73 62.91 -6.52
N GLY A 78 20.87 63.83 -6.04
CA GLY A 78 19.80 63.52 -5.09
C GLY A 78 18.77 62.52 -5.64
N PHE A 79 18.32 62.72 -6.89
CA PHE A 79 17.41 61.77 -7.56
C PHE A 79 18.05 60.41 -7.79
N MET A 80 19.30 60.37 -8.26
CA MET A 80 20.04 59.10 -8.43
C MET A 80 20.19 58.35 -7.10
N GLY A 81 20.53 59.06 -6.01
CA GLY A 81 20.62 58.48 -4.67
C GLY A 81 19.27 57.96 -4.15
N ALA A 82 18.18 58.70 -4.36
CA ALA A 82 16.84 58.28 -3.97
C ALA A 82 16.37 57.04 -4.75
N CYS A 83 16.54 57.03 -6.08
CA CYS A 83 16.22 55.89 -6.93
C CYS A 83 17.03 54.64 -6.57
N ALA A 84 18.35 54.80 -6.32
CA ALA A 84 19.20 53.70 -5.88
C ALA A 84 18.71 53.08 -4.57
N THR A 85 18.35 53.92 -3.58
CA THR A 85 17.84 53.46 -2.28
C THR A 85 16.52 52.70 -2.41
N ILE A 86 15.59 53.19 -3.22
CA ILE A 86 14.30 52.53 -3.47
C ILE A 86 14.51 51.18 -4.16
N LEU A 87 15.38 51.11 -5.18
CA LEU A 87 15.67 49.86 -5.90
C LEU A 87 16.27 48.81 -4.98
N VAL A 88 17.27 49.17 -4.17
CA VAL A 88 17.86 48.27 -3.18
C VAL A 88 16.82 47.84 -2.14
N GLY A 89 15.97 48.77 -1.68
CA GLY A 89 14.89 48.47 -0.74
C GLY A 89 13.88 47.43 -1.28
N VAL A 90 13.47 47.57 -2.54
CA VAL A 90 12.58 46.61 -3.21
C VAL A 90 13.25 45.24 -3.37
N GLN A 91 14.53 45.21 -3.73
CA GLN A 91 15.29 43.96 -3.85
C GLN A 91 15.40 43.22 -2.50
N ILE A 92 15.68 43.95 -1.42
CA ILE A 92 15.73 43.39 -0.06
C ILE A 92 14.35 42.87 0.34
N TYR A 93 13.29 43.65 0.12
CA TYR A 93 11.92 43.22 0.44
C TYR A 93 11.54 41.94 -0.29
N ASN A 94 11.74 41.89 -1.62
CA ASN A 94 11.44 40.70 -2.42
C ASN A 94 12.27 39.49 -1.98
N SER A 95 13.54 39.69 -1.61
CA SER A 95 14.39 38.63 -1.08
C SER A 95 13.86 38.08 0.26
N ILE A 96 13.44 38.95 1.17
CA ILE A 96 12.85 38.56 2.46
C ILE A 96 11.53 37.82 2.26
N ASP A 97 10.64 38.33 1.41
CA ASP A 97 9.34 37.71 1.16
C ASP A 97 9.47 36.35 0.45
N THR A 98 10.38 36.26 -0.51
CA THR A 98 10.72 34.99 -1.17
C THR A 98 11.28 34.00 -0.16
N ARG A 99 12.19 34.41 0.73
CA ARG A 99 12.75 33.55 1.77
C ARG A 99 11.68 33.07 2.75
N ASN A 100 10.78 33.93 3.19
CA ASN A 100 9.67 33.55 4.07
C ASN A 100 8.72 32.56 3.40
N SER A 101 8.44 32.75 2.11
CA SER A 101 7.62 31.82 1.33
C SER A 101 8.29 30.46 1.18
N ILE A 102 9.60 30.43 0.90
CA ILE A 102 10.40 29.19 0.86
C ILE A 102 10.39 28.49 2.22
N ASN A 103 10.55 29.23 3.32
CA ASN A 103 10.54 28.63 4.66
C ASN A 103 9.18 27.99 4.99
N LYS A 104 8.07 28.69 4.73
CA LYS A 104 6.72 28.13 4.93
C LYS A 104 6.48 26.89 4.08
N LEU A 105 6.98 26.90 2.84
CA LEU A 105 6.89 25.76 1.95
C LEU A 105 7.70 24.57 2.49
N ASN A 106 8.91 24.80 2.98
CA ASN A 106 9.74 23.77 3.62
C ASN A 106 9.07 23.19 4.86
N GLU A 107 8.52 24.03 5.75
CA GLU A 107 7.77 23.56 6.93
C GLU A 107 6.57 22.70 6.53
N SER A 108 5.84 23.08 5.48
CA SER A 108 4.73 22.28 4.96
C SER A 108 5.20 20.94 4.39
N PHE A 109 6.34 20.91 3.70
CA PHE A 109 6.92 19.68 3.19
C PHE A 109 7.39 18.77 4.32
N GLU A 110 8.07 19.31 5.32
CA GLU A 110 8.50 18.55 6.50
C GLU A 110 7.32 17.90 7.22
N LYS A 111 6.24 18.66 7.46
CA LYS A 111 5.01 18.11 8.06
C LYS A 111 4.42 16.98 7.23
N LYS A 112 4.34 17.16 5.91
CA LYS A 112 3.78 16.15 5.01
C LYS A 112 4.65 14.89 4.95
N ILE A 113 5.97 15.05 5.00
CA ILE A 113 6.92 13.93 5.09
C ILE A 113 6.74 13.19 6.42
N GLN A 114 6.63 13.91 7.53
CA GLN A 114 6.41 13.30 8.85
C GLN A 114 5.08 12.52 8.90
N GLU A 115 3.99 13.11 8.41
CA GLU A 115 2.69 12.45 8.35
C GLU A 115 2.75 11.17 7.49
N LEU A 116 3.34 11.26 6.29
CA LEU A 116 3.48 10.12 5.39
C LEU A 116 4.33 9.00 6.01
N ASN A 117 5.43 9.36 6.69
CA ASN A 117 6.25 8.39 7.41
C ASN A 117 5.49 7.70 8.54
N SER A 118 4.72 8.44 9.34
CA SER A 118 3.92 7.86 10.43
C SER A 118 2.82 6.92 9.91
N ASN A 119 2.15 7.29 8.81
CA ASN A 119 1.14 6.44 8.19
C ASN A 119 1.76 5.17 7.61
N HIS A 120 2.91 5.29 6.94
CA HIS A 120 3.63 4.15 6.39
C HIS A 120 4.10 3.19 7.50
N GLU A 121 4.59 3.72 8.63
CA GLU A 121 4.97 2.89 9.78
C GLU A 121 3.78 2.14 10.38
N SER A 122 2.63 2.81 10.51
CA SER A 122 1.39 2.19 10.99
C SER A 122 0.93 1.06 10.07
N GLN A 123 0.92 1.30 8.75
CA GLN A 123 0.56 0.28 7.76
C GLN A 123 1.53 -0.90 7.79
N MET A 124 2.83 -0.65 7.96
CA MET A 124 3.83 -1.70 8.06
C MET A 124 3.59 -2.59 9.29
N LYS A 125 3.26 -2.00 10.44
CA LYS A 125 2.92 -2.77 11.65
C LYS A 125 1.69 -3.64 11.42
N GLU A 126 0.65 -3.11 10.80
CA GLU A 126 -0.56 -3.87 10.47
C GLU A 126 -0.26 -5.03 9.51
N LEU A 127 0.53 -4.79 8.46
CA LEU A 127 0.95 -5.84 7.52
C LEU A 127 1.75 -6.95 8.20
N ILE A 128 2.63 -6.63 9.15
CA ILE A 128 3.38 -7.64 9.92
C ILE A 128 2.43 -8.50 10.76
N VAL A 129 1.47 -7.87 11.45
CA VAL A 129 0.47 -8.60 12.25
C VAL A 129 -0.38 -9.50 11.35
N LEU A 130 -0.84 -8.99 10.22
CA LEU A 130 -1.65 -9.74 9.26
C LEU A 130 -0.87 -10.93 8.67
N THR A 131 0.41 -10.72 8.34
CA THR A 131 1.30 -11.77 7.82
C THR A 131 1.51 -12.89 8.84
N ASN A 132 1.73 -12.54 10.11
CA ASN A 132 1.89 -13.53 11.18
C ASN A 132 0.60 -14.33 11.41
N LYS A 133 -0.56 -13.66 11.38
CA LYS A 133 -1.86 -14.32 11.49
C LYS A 133 -2.09 -15.28 10.31
N LEU A 134 -1.78 -14.84 9.09
CA LEU A 134 -1.92 -15.66 7.89
C LEU A 134 -1.04 -16.92 7.94
N ASP A 135 0.20 -16.80 8.41
CA ASP A 135 1.10 -17.95 8.58
C ASP A 135 0.58 -18.95 9.62
N TYR A 136 0.04 -18.44 10.74
CA TYR A 136 -0.60 -19.28 11.76
C TYR A 136 -1.83 -20.03 11.20
N ASP A 137 -2.74 -19.30 10.56
CA ASP A 137 -3.98 -19.87 9.99
C ASP A 137 -3.66 -20.90 8.90
N PHE A 138 -2.63 -20.64 8.07
CA PHE A 138 -2.17 -21.57 7.06
C PHE A 138 -1.62 -22.87 7.66
N LYS A 139 -0.79 -22.78 8.70
CA LYS A 139 -0.24 -23.96 9.41
C LYS A 139 -1.35 -24.79 10.06
N GLN A 140 -2.33 -24.12 10.67
CA GLN A 140 -3.47 -24.80 11.28
C GLN A 140 -4.31 -25.52 10.23
N SER A 141 -4.65 -24.85 9.12
CA SER A 141 -5.39 -25.46 8.01
C SER A 141 -4.67 -26.68 7.42
N GLN A 142 -3.34 -26.61 7.26
CA GLN A 142 -2.56 -27.74 6.76
C GLN A 142 -2.62 -28.95 7.71
N LYS A 143 -2.60 -28.71 9.03
CA LYS A 143 -2.78 -29.76 10.04
C LYS A 143 -4.16 -30.39 9.94
N ASP A 144 -5.20 -29.58 9.83
CA ASP A 144 -6.59 -30.04 9.74
C ASP A 144 -6.84 -30.88 8.48
N ILE A 145 -6.29 -30.46 7.33
CA ILE A 145 -6.34 -31.21 6.07
C ILE A 145 -5.65 -32.56 6.22
N LYS A 146 -4.46 -32.61 6.85
CA LYS A 146 -3.72 -33.85 7.06
C LYS A 146 -4.49 -34.82 7.95
N GLU A 147 -5.11 -34.32 9.01
CA GLU A 147 -5.94 -35.12 9.91
C GLU A 147 -7.19 -35.64 9.19
N SER A 148 -7.92 -34.78 8.50
CA SER A 148 -9.10 -35.14 7.71
C SER A 148 -8.79 -36.22 6.67
N ASN A 149 -7.70 -36.06 5.90
CA ASN A 149 -7.26 -37.06 4.93
C ASN A 149 -6.97 -38.42 5.57
N SER A 150 -6.39 -38.43 6.77
CA SER A 150 -6.15 -39.68 7.50
C SER A 150 -7.46 -40.38 7.90
N ARG A 151 -8.47 -39.61 8.33
CA ARG A 151 -9.81 -40.12 8.66
C ARG A 151 -10.54 -40.67 7.43
N ILE A 152 -10.52 -39.93 6.31
CA ILE A 152 -11.13 -40.37 5.05
C ILE A 152 -10.48 -41.66 4.56
N LYS A 153 -9.15 -41.75 4.57
CA LYS A 153 -8.44 -42.97 4.18
C LYS A 153 -8.85 -44.15 5.04
N ASN A 154 -9.03 -43.95 6.35
CA ASN A 154 -9.53 -44.99 7.24
C ASN A 154 -10.98 -45.41 6.94
N GLN A 155 -11.87 -44.46 6.69
CA GLN A 155 -13.26 -44.74 6.31
C GLN A 155 -13.35 -45.53 5.01
N ILE A 156 -12.54 -45.20 4.00
CA ILE A 156 -12.47 -45.96 2.75
C ILE A 156 -12.03 -47.40 3.01
N LYS A 157 -11.01 -47.61 3.86
CA LYS A 157 -10.56 -48.95 4.25
C LYS A 157 -11.66 -49.72 4.98
N PHE A 158 -12.35 -49.09 5.91
CA PHE A 158 -13.45 -49.69 6.66
C PHE A 158 -14.60 -50.11 5.72
N ALA A 159 -15.02 -49.21 4.83
CA ALA A 159 -16.04 -49.51 3.82
C ALA A 159 -15.62 -50.67 2.91
N GLY A 160 -14.35 -50.69 2.48
CA GLY A 160 -13.76 -51.80 1.73
C GLY A 160 -13.76 -53.12 2.52
N ALA A 161 -13.43 -53.08 3.81
CA ALA A 161 -13.44 -54.25 4.68
C ALA A 161 -14.85 -54.85 4.78
N VAL A 162 -15.86 -54.01 4.99
CA VAL A 162 -17.27 -54.42 5.03
C VAL A 162 -17.72 -54.99 3.67
N ALA A 163 -17.40 -54.34 2.55
CA ALA A 163 -17.77 -54.80 1.22
C ALA A 163 -17.14 -56.17 0.89
N PHE A 164 -15.91 -56.42 1.34
CA PHE A 164 -15.22 -57.68 1.12
C PHE A 164 -15.53 -58.77 2.15
N PHE A 165 -16.28 -58.46 3.20
CA PHE A 165 -16.56 -59.38 4.32
C PHE A 165 -17.06 -60.75 3.86
N TYR A 166 -17.95 -60.77 2.86
CA TYR A 166 -18.57 -62.00 2.37
C TYR A 166 -17.80 -62.68 1.23
N THR A 167 -17.02 -61.91 0.46
CA THR A 167 -16.45 -62.34 -0.83
C THR A 167 -14.95 -62.55 -0.79
N GLN A 168 -14.21 -61.75 -0.01
CA GLN A 168 -12.76 -61.81 0.14
C GLN A 168 -12.40 -61.65 1.64
N PRO A 169 -12.68 -62.66 2.47
CA PRO A 169 -12.59 -62.54 3.93
C PRO A 169 -11.18 -62.24 4.44
N PHE A 170 -10.13 -62.73 3.78
CA PHE A 170 -8.74 -62.40 4.16
C PHE A 170 -8.37 -60.95 3.78
N SER A 171 -8.79 -60.46 2.62
CA SER A 171 -8.69 -59.03 2.27
C SER A 171 -9.47 -58.15 3.26
N SER A 172 -10.66 -58.58 3.66
CA SER A 172 -11.48 -57.90 4.68
C SER A 172 -10.77 -57.86 6.04
N TYR A 173 -10.21 -58.98 6.49
CA TYR A 173 -9.41 -59.06 7.73
C TYR A 173 -8.24 -58.08 7.69
N LYS A 174 -7.47 -58.07 6.59
CA LYS A 174 -6.35 -57.14 6.42
C LYS A 174 -6.80 -55.67 6.52
N LEU A 175 -7.89 -55.30 5.85
CA LEU A 175 -8.39 -53.93 5.90
C LEU A 175 -8.89 -53.55 7.29
N PHE A 176 -9.55 -54.45 8.02
CA PHE A 176 -9.92 -54.22 9.41
C PHE A 176 -8.69 -54.10 10.32
N TYR A 177 -7.63 -54.88 10.11
CA TYR A 177 -6.37 -54.69 10.84
C TYR A 177 -5.76 -53.31 10.59
N GLU A 178 -5.75 -52.83 9.35
CA GLU A 178 -5.29 -51.48 9.05
C GLU A 178 -6.17 -50.39 9.70
N CYS A 179 -7.48 -50.66 9.86
CA CYS A 179 -8.38 -49.79 10.62
C CYS A 179 -8.09 -49.84 12.12
N LEU A 180 -7.75 -51.02 12.66
CA LEU A 180 -7.37 -51.21 14.05
C LEU A 180 -6.14 -50.35 14.40
N GLN A 181 -5.11 -50.37 13.54
CA GLN A 181 -3.94 -49.51 13.68
C GLN A 181 -4.31 -48.02 13.76
N PHE A 182 -5.27 -47.59 12.94
CA PHE A 182 -5.75 -46.20 12.95
C PHE A 182 -6.48 -45.86 14.26
N MET A 183 -7.37 -46.72 14.76
CA MET A 183 -8.08 -46.48 16.02
C MET A 183 -7.12 -46.44 17.21
N LEU A 184 -6.18 -47.38 17.27
CA LEU A 184 -5.14 -47.41 18.32
C LEU A 184 -4.27 -46.15 18.30
N LYS A 185 -3.92 -45.65 17.10
CA LYS A 185 -3.15 -44.41 16.95
C LYS A 185 -3.92 -43.19 17.48
N ASN A 186 -5.23 -43.16 17.29
CA ASN A 186 -6.08 -42.06 17.74
C ASN A 186 -6.64 -42.25 19.16
N GLN A 187 -6.24 -43.30 19.86
CA GLN A 187 -6.73 -43.64 21.20
C GLN A 187 -8.26 -43.80 21.25
N ASP A 188 -8.86 -44.29 20.16
CA ASP A 188 -10.30 -44.51 20.05
C ASP A 188 -10.65 -45.91 20.57
N GLU A 189 -11.00 -46.02 21.84
CA GLU A 189 -11.33 -47.28 22.51
C GLU A 189 -12.58 -47.96 21.92
N ASP A 190 -13.63 -47.17 21.65
CA ASP A 190 -14.89 -47.65 21.07
C ASP A 190 -14.68 -48.17 19.64
N GLY A 191 -13.95 -47.39 18.83
CA GLY A 191 -13.54 -47.79 17.50
C GLY A 191 -12.69 -49.05 17.52
N THR A 192 -11.72 -49.13 18.44
CA THR A 192 -10.85 -50.31 18.63
C THR A 192 -11.68 -51.56 18.94
N SER A 193 -12.60 -51.47 19.90
CA SER A 193 -13.49 -52.59 20.27
C SER A 193 -14.39 -53.01 19.11
N THR A 194 -14.93 -52.05 18.36
CA THR A 194 -15.76 -52.29 17.17
C THR A 194 -14.99 -53.05 16.09
N ILE A 195 -13.75 -52.65 15.81
CA ILE A 195 -12.91 -53.31 14.82
C ILE A 195 -12.55 -54.74 15.26
N LEU A 196 -12.21 -54.96 16.53
CA LEU A 196 -11.95 -56.30 17.07
C LEU A 196 -13.18 -57.22 16.95
N GLY A 197 -14.38 -56.71 17.23
CA GLY A 197 -15.61 -57.48 17.03
C GLY A 197 -15.87 -57.86 15.57
N ASN A 198 -15.53 -56.97 14.63
CA ASN A 198 -15.61 -57.28 13.20
C ASN A 198 -14.59 -58.35 12.79
N LEU A 199 -13.36 -58.29 13.31
CA LEU A 199 -12.34 -59.31 13.07
C LEU A 199 -12.77 -60.69 13.61
N GLU A 200 -13.33 -60.73 14.83
CA GLU A 200 -13.92 -61.95 15.41
C GLU A 200 -15.03 -62.52 14.53
N SER A 201 -15.89 -61.64 13.99
CA SER A 201 -16.99 -62.04 13.11
C SER A 201 -16.48 -62.69 11.81
N ILE A 202 -15.38 -62.20 11.24
CA ILE A 202 -14.73 -62.84 10.08
C ILE A 202 -14.20 -64.22 10.46
N VAL A 203 -13.49 -64.33 11.58
CA VAL A 203 -12.92 -65.60 12.04
C VAL A 203 -14.02 -66.63 12.26
N ASN A 204 -15.12 -66.26 12.94
CA ASN A 204 -16.25 -67.14 13.20
C ASN A 204 -16.92 -67.63 11.89
N ARG A 205 -17.05 -66.75 10.90
CA ARG A 205 -17.55 -67.11 9.56
C ARG A 205 -16.62 -68.09 8.86
N LEU A 206 -15.31 -67.90 8.93
CA LEU A 206 -14.34 -68.80 8.33
C LEU A 206 -14.33 -70.18 9.05
N LYS A 207 -14.50 -70.19 10.37
CA LYS A 207 -14.70 -71.43 11.16
C LYS A 207 -15.92 -72.20 10.66
N SER A 208 -17.01 -71.52 10.32
CA SER A 208 -18.22 -72.14 9.74
C SER A 208 -18.05 -72.66 8.30
N GLY A 209 -16.86 -72.57 7.70
CA GLY A 209 -16.56 -73.14 6.38
C GLY A 209 -16.89 -72.23 5.19
N ASN A 210 -17.33 -71.00 5.42
CA ASN A 210 -17.70 -70.07 4.36
C ASN A 210 -16.47 -69.31 3.79
N ILE A 211 -15.64 -70.03 3.03
CA ILE A 211 -14.46 -69.48 2.35
C ILE A 211 -14.78 -69.24 0.87
N SER A 212 -14.97 -67.98 0.50
CA SER A 212 -15.30 -67.58 -0.87
C SER A 212 -14.09 -67.23 -1.74
N SER A 213 -12.95 -66.88 -1.12
CA SER A 213 -11.73 -66.49 -1.82
C SER A 213 -10.50 -66.57 -0.90
N LEU A 214 -9.35 -66.91 -1.48
CA LEU A 214 -8.04 -66.99 -0.80
C LEU A 214 -7.15 -65.75 -1.03
N LYS A 215 -7.68 -64.70 -1.65
CA LYS A 215 -6.91 -63.50 -1.96
C LYS A 215 -6.38 -62.84 -0.67
N ASP A 216 -5.10 -62.45 -0.69
CA ASP A 216 -4.36 -61.82 0.43
C ASP A 216 -4.13 -62.73 1.65
N ILE A 217 -4.35 -64.05 1.54
CA ILE A 217 -4.09 -65.00 2.63
C ILE A 217 -2.62 -65.01 3.08
N ASP A 218 -1.70 -64.88 2.12
CA ASP A 218 -0.26 -64.79 2.31
C ASP A 218 0.16 -63.60 3.19
N LYS A 219 -0.66 -62.54 3.19
CA LYS A 219 -0.40 -61.32 3.96
C LYS A 219 -0.81 -61.44 5.42
N ILE A 220 -1.73 -62.34 5.76
CA ILE A 220 -2.28 -62.45 7.12
C ILE A 220 -1.18 -62.75 8.14
N ALA A 221 -0.24 -63.63 7.82
CA ALA A 221 0.85 -64.01 8.74
C ALA A 221 1.72 -62.81 9.19
N SER A 222 1.81 -61.76 8.37
CA SER A 222 2.56 -60.53 8.70
C SER A 222 1.81 -59.54 9.59
N LEU A 223 0.52 -59.77 9.85
CA LEU A 223 -0.34 -58.88 10.63
C LEU A 223 -0.30 -59.25 12.12
N ASP A 224 0.86 -59.62 12.64
CA ASP A 224 0.98 -60.02 14.04
C ASP A 224 0.77 -58.83 15.00
N PHE A 225 0.71 -59.14 16.31
CA PHE A 225 0.57 -58.13 17.35
C PHE A 225 1.83 -57.27 17.54
N ASN A 226 3.02 -57.72 17.10
CA ASN A 226 4.26 -56.98 17.32
C ASN A 226 4.21 -55.59 16.66
N ASN A 227 3.55 -55.49 15.51
CA ASN A 227 3.29 -54.24 14.81
C ASN A 227 2.30 -53.30 15.52
N LEU A 228 1.60 -53.77 16.55
CA LEU A 228 0.65 -52.98 17.35
C LEU A 228 1.22 -52.52 18.69
N LYS A 229 2.31 -53.13 19.19
CA LYS A 229 2.92 -52.82 20.50
C LYS A 229 3.35 -51.37 20.69
N SER A 230 3.57 -50.64 19.59
CA SER A 230 3.97 -49.23 19.62
C SER A 230 2.85 -48.28 20.04
N TYR A 231 1.59 -48.73 20.06
CA TYR A 231 0.45 -47.90 20.43
C TYR A 231 0.11 -48.03 21.92
N HIS A 232 -0.33 -46.92 22.54
CA HIS A 232 -0.63 -46.88 23.98
C HIS A 232 -1.71 -47.90 24.40
N LEU A 233 -2.82 -47.98 23.65
CA LEU A 233 -3.92 -48.90 23.92
C LEU A 233 -3.63 -50.36 23.54
N SER A 234 -2.45 -50.67 22.99
CA SER A 234 -2.14 -52.02 22.49
C SER A 234 -2.18 -53.09 23.59
N SER A 235 -1.68 -52.76 24.78
CA SER A 235 -1.68 -53.66 25.94
C SER A 235 -3.08 -54.13 26.33
N LEU A 236 -4.11 -53.29 26.15
CA LEU A 236 -5.50 -53.62 26.49
C LEU A 236 -6.14 -54.60 25.51
N ILE A 237 -5.58 -54.74 24.31
CA ILE A 237 -6.14 -55.58 23.25
C ILE A 237 -5.28 -56.81 22.94
N GLU A 238 -4.12 -56.94 23.59
CA GLU A 238 -3.12 -57.96 23.28
C GLU A 238 -3.71 -59.37 23.29
N ASP A 239 -4.34 -59.76 24.40
CA ASP A 239 -4.94 -61.08 24.55
C ASP A 239 -6.04 -61.33 23.52
N ARG A 240 -6.92 -60.33 23.33
CA ARG A 240 -8.05 -60.41 22.41
C ARG A 240 -7.57 -60.55 20.96
N TYR A 241 -6.63 -59.72 20.54
CA TYR A 241 -6.07 -59.76 19.20
C TYR A 241 -5.26 -61.03 18.95
N ASN A 242 -4.40 -61.44 19.88
CA ASN A 242 -3.61 -62.67 19.75
C ASN A 242 -4.50 -63.90 19.60
N LYS A 243 -5.62 -63.96 20.34
CA LYS A 243 -6.62 -65.03 20.18
C LYS A 243 -7.23 -65.03 18.78
N ILE A 244 -7.72 -63.88 18.31
CA ILE A 244 -8.27 -63.72 16.95
C ILE A 244 -7.25 -64.13 15.88
N HIS A 245 -6.01 -63.69 16.04
CA HIS A 245 -4.95 -63.93 15.08
C HIS A 245 -4.51 -65.40 15.08
N SER A 246 -4.39 -66.02 16.25
CA SER A 246 -4.14 -67.46 16.37
C SER A 246 -5.25 -68.28 15.71
N ASP A 247 -6.51 -67.92 15.95
CA ASP A 247 -7.66 -68.58 15.36
C ASP A 247 -7.65 -68.52 13.82
N ILE A 248 -7.36 -67.35 13.22
CA ILE A 248 -7.29 -67.25 11.75
C ILE A 248 -6.11 -68.03 11.18
N MET A 249 -4.97 -68.05 11.87
CA MET A 249 -3.79 -68.81 11.43
C MET A 249 -4.03 -70.32 11.50
N GLU A 250 -4.77 -70.80 12.49
CA GLU A 250 -5.19 -72.20 12.57
C GLU A 250 -6.12 -72.57 11.40
N ILE A 251 -7.09 -71.72 11.07
CA ILE A 251 -7.98 -71.93 9.91
C ILE A 251 -7.17 -72.02 8.63
N ILE A 252 -6.19 -71.13 8.45
CA ILE A 252 -5.30 -71.13 7.28
C ILE A 252 -4.54 -72.45 7.20
N LYS A 253 -3.98 -72.96 8.31
CA LYS A 253 -3.24 -74.23 8.33
C LYS A 253 -4.10 -75.47 8.11
N ASN A 254 -5.34 -75.46 8.61
CA ASN A 254 -6.19 -76.66 8.64
C ASN A 254 -7.11 -76.81 7.42
N LYS A 255 -7.41 -75.71 6.71
CA LYS A 255 -8.40 -75.71 5.61
C LYS A 255 -7.83 -75.36 4.24
N ILE A 256 -6.55 -74.97 4.15
CA ILE A 256 -5.89 -74.47 2.94
C ILE A 256 -4.49 -75.05 2.86
#